data_AF-A0AA37LAL4-F1
#
_entry.id   AF-A0AA37LAL4-F1
#
_cell.length_a   1.000
_cell.length_b   1.000
_cell.length_c   1.000
_cell.angle_alpha   90.00
_cell.angle_beta   90.00
_cell.angle_gamma   90.00
#
_symmetry.space_group_name_H-M   'P 1'
#
loop_
_entity.id
_entity.type
_entity.pdbx_description
1 polymer ?
#
loop_
_entity_poly.entity_id
_entity_poly.type
_entity_poly.pdbx_seq_one_letter_code
_entity_poly.pdbx_strand_id
1 'polypeptide(L)'
;MSSVYQVAEGDIAEKLESLGLKTRVGVKTNGTWHNTWREDSSDTISYAYVFNNAASAIGELVVHCSGVPYCFDARRRAKELVLHYKTEVSTTNIPLSLASNQTKLIGFADSCLEDVATPDIHFTELPGNI
;
A
#
# COMPACT_ATOMS: atom_id res chain seq x y z
N MET A 1 14.60 -1.82 -32.94
CA MET A 1 14.81 -2.20 -31.54
C MET A 1 13.56 -2.89 -31.04
N SER A 2 13.65 -4.13 -30.58
CA SER A 2 12.50 -4.87 -30.02
C SER A 2 12.48 -4.68 -28.51
N SER A 3 11.45 -4.02 -27.98
CA SER A 3 11.22 -3.84 -26.54
C SER A 3 10.23 -4.85 -25.96
N VAL A 4 10.02 -5.98 -26.64
CA VAL A 4 9.05 -7.01 -26.25
C VAL A 4 9.81 -8.24 -25.75
N TYR A 5 9.51 -8.65 -24.52
CA TYR A 5 10.04 -9.87 -23.90
C TYR A 5 8.92 -10.90 -23.81
N GLN A 6 9.19 -12.11 -24.28
CA GLN A 6 8.34 -13.28 -24.01
C GLN A 6 8.90 -14.01 -22.79
N VAL A 7 8.01 -14.43 -21.90
CA VAL A 7 8.34 -15.15 -20.67
C VAL A 7 7.38 -16.31 -20.49
N ALA A 8 7.80 -17.33 -19.75
CA ALA A 8 6.90 -18.42 -19.40
C ALA A 8 5.81 -17.94 -18.43
N GLU A 9 4.76 -18.74 -18.29
CA GLU A 9 3.70 -18.47 -17.31
C GLU A 9 4.30 -18.45 -15.90
N GLY A 10 3.99 -17.40 -15.12
CA GLY A 10 4.54 -17.18 -13.78
C GLY A 10 5.79 -16.30 -13.73
N ASP A 11 6.56 -16.20 -14.82
CA ASP A 11 7.88 -15.54 -14.81
C ASP A 11 7.82 -14.03 -15.10
N ILE A 12 6.62 -13.47 -15.32
CA ILE A 12 6.44 -12.05 -15.63
C ILE A 12 7.00 -11.17 -14.50
N ALA A 13 6.71 -11.53 -13.24
CA ALA A 13 7.16 -10.75 -12.09
C ALA A 13 8.69 -10.69 -11.99
N GLU A 14 9.35 -11.85 -12.04
CA GLU A 14 10.81 -11.95 -12.01
C GLU A 14 11.44 -11.21 -13.19
N LYS A 15 10.84 -11.30 -14.38
CA LYS A 15 11.34 -10.56 -15.54
C LYS A 15 11.25 -9.05 -15.36
N LEU A 16 10.13 -8.53 -14.84
CA LEU A 16 9.97 -7.10 -14.56
C LEU A 16 11.01 -6.63 -13.54
N GLU A 17 11.24 -7.38 -12.47
CA GLU A 17 12.27 -7.08 -11.47
C GLU A 17 13.69 -7.09 -12.08
N SER A 18 14.00 -8.05 -12.96
CA SER A 18 15.29 -8.12 -13.66
C SER A 18 15.56 -6.91 -14.56
N LEU A 19 14.51 -6.23 -14.99
CA LEU A 19 14.58 -4.99 -15.78
C LEU A 19 14.62 -3.73 -14.89
N GLY A 20 14.67 -3.91 -13.56
CA GLY A 20 14.63 -2.81 -12.59
C GLY A 20 13.24 -2.18 -12.42
N LEU A 21 12.18 -2.82 -12.92
CA LEU A 21 10.81 -2.33 -12.77
C LEU A 21 10.24 -2.84 -11.44
N LYS A 22 10.00 -1.91 -10.53
CA LYS A 22 9.39 -2.19 -9.23
C LYS A 22 7.88 -2.02 -9.30
N THR A 23 7.14 -2.90 -8.64
CA THR A 23 5.70 -2.72 -8.45
C THR A 23 5.44 -1.51 -7.57
N ARG A 24 4.54 -0.62 -7.98
CA ARG A 24 4.13 0.54 -7.16
C ARG A 24 3.41 0.13 -5.89
N VAL A 25 2.57 -0.90 -5.99
CA VAL A 25 1.83 -1.50 -4.88
C VAL A 25 1.91 -3.01 -4.99
N GLY A 26 2.21 -3.66 -3.87
CA GLY A 26 2.30 -5.10 -3.72
C GLY A 26 1.72 -5.54 -2.38
N VAL A 27 1.50 -6.83 -2.22
CA VAL A 27 0.96 -7.41 -0.98
C VAL A 27 1.75 -8.65 -0.59
N LYS A 28 2.04 -8.79 0.70
CA LYS A 28 2.59 -10.02 1.29
C LYS A 28 1.57 -10.51 2.32
N THR A 29 0.81 -11.55 2.00
CA THR A 29 -0.31 -11.99 2.84
C THR A 29 -0.44 -13.51 2.85
N ASN A 30 -1.08 -14.04 3.89
CA ASN A 30 -1.45 -15.45 3.99
C ASN A 30 -2.75 -15.81 3.24
N GLY A 31 -3.31 -14.87 2.47
CA GLY A 31 -4.49 -15.07 1.63
C GLY A 31 -4.30 -14.49 0.21
N THR A 32 -5.40 -14.16 -0.45
CA THR A 32 -5.37 -13.51 -1.77
C THR A 32 -5.99 -12.12 -1.66
N TRP A 33 -5.15 -11.10 -1.83
CA TRP A 33 -5.60 -9.71 -1.91
C TRP A 33 -5.39 -9.19 -3.33
N HIS A 34 -6.39 -8.47 -3.82
CA HIS A 34 -6.33 -7.73 -5.06
C HIS A 34 -6.02 -6.28 -4.74
N ASN A 35 -5.16 -5.64 -5.53
CA ASN A 35 -4.81 -4.25 -5.33
C ASN A 35 -4.81 -3.46 -6.64
N THR A 36 -4.87 -2.15 -6.51
CA THR A 36 -4.60 -1.22 -7.61
C THR A 36 -4.05 0.09 -7.06
N TRP A 37 -3.35 0.81 -7.93
CA TRP A 37 -2.74 2.10 -7.64
C TRP A 37 -3.42 3.20 -8.46
N ARG A 38 -3.69 4.33 -7.82
CA ARG A 38 -4.24 5.53 -8.44
C ARG A 38 -3.45 6.74 -7.97
N GLU A 39 -3.24 7.69 -8.87
CA GLU A 39 -2.56 8.94 -8.57
C GLU A 39 -3.55 10.06 -8.85
N ASP A 40 -3.72 10.96 -7.88
CA ASP A 40 -4.45 12.20 -8.09
C ASP A 40 -3.45 13.35 -8.23
N SER A 41 -3.36 13.86 -9.46
CA SER A 41 -2.45 14.96 -9.79
C SER A 41 -2.89 16.31 -9.24
N SER A 42 -4.16 16.51 -8.86
CA SER A 42 -4.60 17.79 -8.30
C SER A 42 -4.28 17.90 -6.81
N ASP A 43 -4.46 16.79 -6.09
CA ASP A 43 -4.43 16.80 -4.63
C ASP A 43 -3.09 16.32 -4.05
N THR A 44 -2.13 15.93 -4.90
CA THR A 44 -0.83 15.36 -4.48
C THR A 44 -0.97 14.14 -3.54
N ILE A 45 -2.09 13.41 -3.69
CA ILE A 45 -2.35 12.18 -2.96
C ILE A 45 -2.37 11.02 -3.95
N SER A 46 -1.62 9.98 -3.63
CA SER A 46 -1.72 8.71 -4.32
C SER A 46 -2.48 7.70 -3.47
N TYR A 47 -3.19 6.77 -4.09
CA TYR A 47 -4.07 5.84 -3.42
C TYR A 47 -3.75 4.40 -3.78
N ALA A 48 -3.61 3.57 -2.74
CA ALA A 48 -3.66 2.12 -2.85
C ALA A 48 -5.06 1.63 -2.45
N TYR A 49 -5.72 0.95 -3.37
CA TYR A 49 -6.93 0.18 -3.09
C TYR A 49 -6.53 -1.27 -2.84
N VAL A 50 -7.05 -1.87 -1.76
CA VAL A 50 -6.79 -3.28 -1.42
C VAL A 50 -8.11 -3.96 -1.07
N PHE A 51 -8.37 -5.10 -1.69
CA PHE A 51 -9.59 -5.88 -1.52
C PHE A 51 -9.28 -7.34 -1.26
N ASN A 52 -9.96 -7.92 -0.26
CA ASN A 52 -9.90 -9.35 0.02
C ASN A 52 -11.20 -10.03 -0.46
N ASN A 53 -11.11 -10.84 -1.52
CA ASN A 53 -12.24 -11.60 -2.07
C ASN A 53 -12.44 -12.98 -1.42
N ALA A 54 -11.56 -13.36 -0.49
CA ALA A 54 -11.50 -14.70 0.09
C ALA A 54 -11.83 -14.69 1.59
N ALA A 55 -11.35 -15.70 2.32
CA ALA A 55 -11.42 -15.73 3.78
C ALA A 55 -10.60 -14.60 4.43
N SER A 56 -10.87 -14.29 5.69
CA SER A 56 -10.10 -13.30 6.45
C SER A 56 -8.61 -13.62 6.41
N ALA A 57 -7.80 -12.60 6.14
CA ALA A 57 -6.36 -12.74 5.97
C ALA A 57 -5.63 -11.57 6.62
N ILE A 58 -4.37 -11.83 6.96
CA ILE A 58 -3.45 -10.86 7.55
C ILE A 58 -2.24 -10.76 6.61
N GLY A 59 -1.66 -9.57 6.53
CA GLY A 59 -0.52 -9.36 5.67
C GLY A 59 -0.02 -7.93 5.75
N GLU A 60 0.78 -7.59 4.76
CA GLU A 60 1.44 -6.31 4.62
C GLU A 60 1.16 -5.76 3.23
N LEU A 61 0.74 -4.50 3.18
CA LEU A 61 0.72 -3.70 1.97
C LEU A 61 2.11 -3.08 1.80
N VAL A 62 2.75 -3.35 0.66
CA VAL A 62 4.10 -2.87 0.33
C VAL A 62 3.94 -1.84 -0.80
N VAL A 63 4.24 -0.58 -0.52
CA VAL A 63 4.04 0.52 -1.47
C VAL A 63 5.35 1.23 -1.73
N HIS A 64 5.71 1.40 -3.01
CA HIS A 64 6.91 2.15 -3.40
C HIS A 64 6.61 3.67 -3.44
N CYS A 65 6.33 4.23 -2.26
CA CYS A 65 6.03 5.63 -2.01
C CYS A 65 6.55 5.99 -0.59
N SER A 66 6.94 7.25 -0.37
CA SER A 66 7.37 7.77 0.94
C SER A 66 6.37 8.74 1.57
N GLY A 67 5.17 8.89 0.99
CA GLY A 67 4.13 9.76 1.52
C GLY A 67 3.54 9.25 2.83
N VAL A 68 2.95 10.17 3.59
CA VAL A 68 2.28 9.90 4.87
C VAL A 68 0.98 9.12 4.61
N PRO A 69 0.81 7.92 5.18
CA PRO A 69 -0.34 7.07 4.91
C PRO A 69 -1.59 7.43 5.75
N TYR A 70 -2.74 7.46 5.08
CA TYR A 70 -4.06 7.72 5.67
C TYR A 70 -5.07 6.66 5.23
N CYS A 71 -5.87 6.13 6.16
CA CYS A 71 -7.01 5.29 5.85
C CYS A 71 -8.22 6.16 5.53
N PHE A 72 -8.85 5.91 4.38
CA PHE A 72 -10.06 6.61 3.94
C PHE A 72 -11.29 5.71 4.15
N ASP A 73 -12.26 6.20 4.91
CA ASP A 73 -13.58 5.58 5.06
C ASP A 73 -14.61 6.36 4.24
N ALA A 74 -14.94 5.85 3.05
CA ALA A 74 -15.91 6.47 2.16
C ALA A 74 -17.34 6.52 2.77
N ARG A 75 -17.67 5.59 3.67
CA ARG A 75 -19.00 5.53 4.31
C ARG A 75 -19.14 6.61 5.38
N ARG A 76 -18.09 6.82 6.18
CA ARG A 76 -18.06 7.86 7.23
C ARG A 76 -17.60 9.22 6.73
N ARG A 77 -17.07 9.29 5.50
CA ARG A 77 -16.36 10.46 4.96
C ARG A 77 -15.23 10.91 5.88
N ALA A 78 -14.53 9.94 6.47
CA ALA A 78 -13.48 10.17 7.43
C ALA A 78 -12.12 9.78 6.83
N LYS A 79 -11.08 10.48 7.28
CA LYS A 79 -9.68 10.18 7.01
C LYS A 79 -8.98 10.02 8.35
N GLU A 80 -8.22 8.95 8.51
CA GLU A 80 -7.50 8.65 9.75
C GLU A 80 -6.04 8.38 9.42
N LEU A 81 -5.11 8.96 10.18
CA LEU A 81 -3.69 8.68 10.03
C LEU A 81 -3.44 7.18 10.31
N VAL A 82 -2.67 6.53 9.44
CA VAL A 82 -2.18 5.17 9.74
C VAL A 82 -1.05 5.31 10.75
N LEU A 83 -1.28 4.85 11.97
CA LEU A 83 -0.32 5.02 13.07
C LEU A 83 0.80 3.96 13.06
N HIS A 84 0.56 2.81 12.45
CA HIS A 84 1.46 1.66 12.45
C HIS A 84 1.88 1.36 11.01
N TYR A 85 3.07 1.81 10.63
CA TYR A 85 3.68 1.52 9.35
C TYR A 85 5.20 1.67 9.45
N LYS A 86 5.94 1.07 8.51
CA LYS A 86 7.39 1.22 8.41
C LYS A 86 7.76 1.82 7.06
N THR A 87 8.61 2.84 7.07
CA THR A 87 9.14 3.42 5.83
C THR A 87 10.62 3.10 5.72
N GLU A 88 11.02 2.43 4.65
CA GLU A 88 12.41 2.09 4.33
C GLU A 88 12.77 2.71 2.98
N VAL A 89 13.63 3.75 3.00
CA VAL A 89 14.13 4.47 1.82
C VAL A 89 13.02 5.12 0.99
N SER A 90 12.31 4.32 0.17
CA SER A 90 11.24 4.72 -0.75
C SER A 90 10.07 3.74 -0.74
N THR A 91 10.02 2.86 0.26
CA THR A 91 9.00 1.83 0.41
C THR A 91 8.31 1.95 1.77
N THR A 92 6.99 2.09 1.75
CA THR A 92 6.13 2.11 2.93
C THR A 92 5.42 0.76 3.06
N ASN A 93 5.59 0.15 4.21
CA ASN A 93 5.05 -1.15 4.59
C ASN A 93 3.96 -0.94 5.66
N ILE A 94 2.74 -1.40 5.38
CA ILE A 94 1.59 -1.21 6.27
C ILE A 94 1.00 -2.59 6.61
N PRO A 95 1.10 -3.04 7.88
CA PRO A 95 0.41 -4.22 8.34
C PRO A 95 -1.11 -4.03 8.27
N LEU A 96 -1.81 -4.98 7.68
CA LEU A 96 -3.27 -4.95 7.53
C LEU A 96 -3.89 -6.30 7.92
N SER A 97 -5.13 -6.24 8.40
CA SER A 97 -6.02 -7.38 8.55
C SER A 97 -7.30 -7.08 7.79
N LEU A 98 -7.63 -7.92 6.81
CA LEU A 98 -8.81 -7.75 5.97
C LEU A 98 -9.75 -8.93 6.19
N ALA A 99 -10.96 -8.64 6.65
CA ALA A 99 -12.06 -9.60 6.67
C ALA A 99 -12.47 -10.00 5.24
N SER A 100 -13.25 -11.07 5.13
CA SER A 100 -13.84 -11.48 3.85
C SER A 100 -14.68 -10.36 3.24
N ASN A 101 -14.47 -10.10 1.95
CA ASN A 101 -15.11 -9.03 1.18
C ASN A 101 -14.81 -7.61 1.71
N GLN A 102 -13.76 -7.44 2.52
CA GLN A 102 -13.36 -6.13 3.00
C GLN A 102 -12.50 -5.40 1.98
N THR A 103 -12.78 -4.11 1.81
CA THR A 103 -11.96 -3.16 1.08
C THR A 103 -11.29 -2.19 2.04
N LYS A 104 -10.04 -1.84 1.77
CA LYS A 104 -9.34 -0.71 2.38
C LYS A 104 -8.85 0.24 1.29
N LEU A 105 -9.03 1.54 1.51
CA LEU A 105 -8.48 2.60 0.68
C LEU A 105 -7.45 3.35 1.52
N ILE A 106 -6.19 3.29 1.11
CA ILE A 106 -5.08 3.96 1.79
C ILE A 106 -4.55 5.04 0.86
N GLY A 107 -4.56 6.30 1.30
CA GLY A 107 -3.94 7.40 0.59
C GLY A 107 -2.56 7.72 1.16
N PHE A 108 -1.66 8.21 0.31
CA PHE A 108 -0.30 8.60 0.62
C PHE A 108 -0.14 10.05 0.19
N ALA A 109 -0.06 10.95 1.16
CA ALA A 109 0.09 12.38 0.92
C ALA A 109 1.55 12.80 1.11
N ASP A 110 2.04 13.72 0.28
CA ASP A 110 3.42 14.21 0.38
C ASP A 110 3.66 15.03 1.67
N SER A 111 2.59 15.57 2.25
CA SER A 111 2.59 16.28 3.54
C SER A 111 1.38 15.89 4.39
N CYS A 112 1.42 16.20 5.68
CA CYS A 112 0.30 15.95 6.57
C CYS A 112 -0.96 16.70 6.12
N LEU A 113 -2.11 16.03 6.13
CA LEU A 113 -3.40 16.63 5.79
C LEU A 113 -3.88 17.56 6.93
N GLU A 114 -4.25 18.80 6.60
CA GLU A 114 -4.63 19.84 7.58
C GLU A 114 -5.89 19.49 8.40
N ASP A 115 -6.79 18.68 7.83
CA ASP A 115 -8.06 18.29 8.45
C ASP A 115 -7.97 17.01 9.30
N VAL A 116 -6.76 16.44 9.45
CA VAL A 116 -6.52 15.23 10.23
C VAL A 116 -5.59 15.53 11.39
N ALA A 117 -6.09 15.32 12.62
CA ALA A 117 -5.27 15.40 13.82
C ALA A 117 -4.10 14.40 13.71
N THR A 118 -2.92 14.93 13.37
CA THR A 118 -1.70 14.15 13.18
C THR A 118 -0.89 14.27 14.47
N PRO A 119 -0.75 13.21 15.29
CA PRO A 119 0.12 13.26 16.45
C PRO A 119 1.57 13.51 16.02
N ASP A 120 2.28 14.36 16.77
CA ASP A 120 3.69 14.69 16.53
C ASP A 120 4.60 13.44 16.52
N ILE A 121 4.16 12.38 17.18
CA ILE A 121 4.86 11.10 17.29
C ILE A 121 3.93 9.98 16.79
N HIS A 122 4.38 9.27 15.77
CA HIS A 122 3.79 8.01 15.32
C HIS A 122 4.89 6.97 15.18
N PHE A 123 4.54 5.69 15.35
CA PHE A 123 5.52 4.61 15.34
C PHE A 123 5.87 4.25 13.90
N THR A 124 7.06 4.66 13.46
CA THR A 124 7.63 4.29 12.15
C THR A 124 8.39 2.96 12.19
N GLU A 125 8.53 2.36 13.36
CA GLU A 125 9.18 1.06 13.56
C GLU A 125 8.43 0.28 14.65
N LEU A 126 8.13 -0.99 14.37
CA LEU A 126 7.70 -1.93 15.39
C LEU A 126 8.96 -2.57 16.00
N PRO A 127 9.04 -2.74 17.33
CA PRO A 127 10.07 -3.58 17.91
C PRO A 127 9.97 -4.98 17.27
N GLY A 128 11.10 -5.51 16.81
CA GLY A 128 11.17 -6.95 16.62
C GLY A 128 10.77 -7.61 17.94
N ASN A 129 10.08 -8.75 17.87
CA ASN A 129 9.68 -9.62 18.98
C ASN A 129 8.38 -9.21 19.73
N ILE A 130 7.28 -9.88 19.37
CA ILE A 130 6.28 -10.42 20.31
C ILE A 130 6.17 -11.92 20.03
#